data_AF-A0A4S4KP33-F1
#
_entry.id   AF-A0A4S4KP33-F1
#
_cell.length_a   1.000
_cell.length_b   1.000
_cell.length_c   1.000
_cell.angle_alpha   90.00
_cell.angle_beta   90.00
_cell.angle_gamma   90.00
#
_symmetry.space_group_name_H-M   'P 1'
#
loop_
_entity.id
_entity.type
_entity.pdbx_description
1 polymer ?
#
loop_
_entity_poly.entity_id
_entity_poly.type
_entity_poly.pdbx_seq_one_letter_code
_entity_poly.pdbx_strand_id
1 'polypeptide(L)' 'MATLQTQQKEGTRPSLDEQLYALDEAEFEFFSSQTGIKDGEELKKHIVKVQTEAYA' A
#
# COMPACT_ATOMS: atom_id res chain seq x y z
N MET A 1 -19.45 -26.44 -8.98
CA MET A 1 -19.03 -25.29 -9.80
C MET A 1 -19.48 -24.02 -9.09
N ALA A 2 -18.63 -23.44 -8.24
CA ALA A 2 -18.99 -22.30 -7.41
C ALA A 2 -18.74 -21.00 -8.19
N THR A 3 -19.82 -20.28 -8.42
CA THR A 3 -19.84 -18.97 -9.08
C THR A 3 -19.21 -17.92 -8.17
N LEU A 4 -17.99 -17.51 -8.47
CA LEU A 4 -17.36 -16.33 -7.86
C LEU A 4 -17.86 -15.08 -8.56
N GLN A 5 -18.87 -14.45 -7.99
CA GLN A 5 -19.24 -13.08 -8.34
C GLN A 5 -18.84 -12.15 -7.19
N THR A 6 -17.56 -11.76 -7.17
CA THR A 6 -17.09 -10.62 -6.39
C THR A 6 -17.74 -9.37 -6.98
N GLN A 7 -18.79 -8.91 -6.32
CA GLN A 7 -19.47 -7.65 -6.63
C GLN A 7 -18.49 -6.49 -6.49
N GLN A 8 -18.07 -5.94 -7.62
CA GLN A 8 -17.51 -4.60 -7.72
C GLN A 8 -18.62 -3.61 -7.38
N LYS A 9 -18.56 -2.99 -6.20
CA LYS A 9 -19.31 -1.76 -5.91
C LYS A 9 -18.62 -0.61 -6.64
N GLU A 10 -19.19 -0.20 -7.77
CA GLU A 10 -18.82 1.04 -8.44
C GLU A 10 -19.07 2.24 -7.51
N GLY A 11 -18.03 3.04 -7.26
CA GLY A 11 -18.13 4.34 -6.57
C GLY A 11 -17.33 4.49 -5.28
N THR A 12 -16.75 3.42 -4.71
CA THR A 12 -15.85 3.53 -3.55
C THR A 12 -14.51 2.92 -3.91
N ARG A 13 -13.49 3.76 -4.07
CA ARG A 13 -12.10 3.28 -4.19
C ARG A 13 -11.81 2.44 -2.94
N PRO A 14 -11.30 1.20 -3.08
CA PRO A 14 -11.02 0.37 -1.92
C PRO A 14 -10.05 1.13 -1.00
N SER A 15 -10.32 1.12 0.30
CA SER A 15 -9.39 1.61 1.30
C SER A 15 -8.08 0.83 1.18
N LEU A 16 -6.94 1.51 1.31
CA LEU A 16 -5.65 0.84 1.32
C LEU A 16 -5.59 -0.14 2.50
N ASP A 17 -5.34 -1.41 2.18
CA ASP A 17 -5.15 -2.45 3.20
C ASP A 17 -3.68 -2.52 3.57
N GLU A 18 -3.36 -2.04 4.77
CA GLU A 18 -1.99 -2.03 5.30
C GLU A 18 -1.39 -3.44 5.43
N GLN A 19 -2.21 -4.49 5.53
CA GLN A 19 -1.74 -5.87 5.65
C GLN A 19 -1.17 -6.41 4.33
N LEU A 20 -1.60 -5.86 3.19
CA LEU A 20 -1.04 -6.18 1.89
C LEU A 20 0.30 -5.47 1.62
N TYR A 21 0.67 -4.53 2.49
CA TYR A 21 1.90 -3.77 2.34
C TYR A 21 3.08 -4.48 3.02
N ALA A 22 3.79 -5.28 2.24
CA ALA A 22 5.05 -5.91 2.61
C ALA A 22 6.08 -5.59 1.52
N LEU A 23 7.07 -4.78 1.85
CA LEU A 23 8.16 -4.46 0.94
C LEU A 23 9.15 -5.64 0.91
N ASP A 24 9.56 -6.01 -0.29
CA ASP A 24 10.76 -6.83 -0.45
C ASP A 24 12.04 -5.99 -0.21
N GLU A 25 13.20 -6.65 -0.23
CA GLU A 25 14.48 -6.00 0.04
C GLU A 25 14.83 -4.92 -0.99
N ALA A 26 14.52 -5.14 -2.27
CA ALA A 26 14.80 -4.18 -3.34
C ALA A 26 13.88 -2.97 -3.26
N GLU A 27 12.60 -3.20 -2.96
CA GLU A 27 11.62 -2.13 -2.74
C GLU A 27 11.97 -1.33 -1.50
N PHE A 28 12.38 -1.98 -0.40
CA PHE A 28 12.84 -1.30 0.80
C PHE A 28 14.04 -0.39 0.51
N GLU A 29 15.08 -0.90 -0.15
CA GLU A 29 16.24 -0.08 -0.53
C GLU A 29 15.86 1.10 -1.43
N PHE A 30 14.99 0.86 -2.43
CA PHE A 30 14.49 1.90 -3.31
C PHE A 30 13.78 2.99 -2.52
N PHE A 31 12.76 2.65 -1.73
CA PHE A 31 11.97 3.63 -1.00
C PHE A 31 12.77 4.32 0.12
N SER A 32 13.66 3.61 0.80
CA SER A 32 14.61 4.19 1.75
C SER A 32 15.55 5.20 1.08
N SER A 33 16.01 4.93 -0.16
CA SER A 33 16.86 5.87 -0.90
C SER A 33 16.14 7.17 -1.28
N GLN A 34 14.82 7.10 -1.53
CA GLN A 34 14.02 8.26 -1.92
C GLN A 34 13.56 9.09 -0.71
N THR A 35 13.22 8.43 0.40
CA THR A 35 12.64 9.08 1.59
C THR A 35 13.70 9.43 2.65
N GLY A 36 14.84 8.74 2.64
CA GLY A 36 15.84 8.78 3.70
C GLY A 36 15.44 7.98 4.95
N ILE A 37 14.26 7.37 4.98
CA ILE A 37 13.76 6.61 6.13
C ILE A 37 14.39 5.21 6.11
N LYS A 38 15.07 4.84 7.21
CA LYS A 38 15.75 3.54 7.36
C LYS A 38 15.01 2.56 8.27
N ASP A 39 13.99 3.03 8.97
CA ASP A 39 13.12 2.17 9.77
C ASP A 39 12.00 1.61 8.89
N GLY A 40 11.86 0.29 8.84
CA GLY A 40 10.89 -0.39 7.98
C GLY A 40 9.44 -0.09 8.32
N GLU A 41 9.10 0.04 9.60
CA GLU A 41 7.73 0.37 9.99
C GLU A 41 7.40 1.83 9.69
N GLU A 42 8.33 2.74 9.94
CA GLU A 42 8.19 4.16 9.63
C GLU A 42 8.07 4.37 8.12
N LEU A 43 8.88 3.68 7.32
CA LEU A 43 8.84 3.74 5.86
C LEU A 43 7.50 3.25 5.33
N LYS A 44 7.01 2.12 5.83
CA LYS A 44 5.69 1.59 5.48
C LYS A 44 4.57 2.59 5.79
N LYS A 45 4.56 3.16 7.00
CA LYS A 45 3.58 4.18 7.40
C LYS A 45 3.62 5.40 6.50
N HIS A 46 4.83 5.86 6.14
CA HIS A 46 5.02 6.98 5.24
C HIS A 46 4.40 6.71 3.87
N ILE A 47 4.69 5.55 3.27
CA ILE A 47 4.20 5.24 1.92
C ILE A 47 2.68 5.07 1.91
N VAL A 48 2.10 4.37 2.89
CA VAL A 48 0.63 4.22 3.01
C VAL A 48 -0.05 5.58 3.15
N LYS A 49 0.52 6.49 3.95
CA LYS A 49 -0.01 7.83 4.12
C LYS A 49 -0.03 8.59 2.79
N VAL A 50 1.09 8.62 2.07
CA VAL A 50 1.20 9.32 0.77
C VAL A 50 0.23 8.73 -0.25
N GLN A 51 0.10 7.41 -0.31
CA GLN A 51 -0.86 6.77 -1.19
C GLN A 51 -2.29 7.14 -0.82
N THR A 52 -2.64 7.17 0.46
CA THR A 52 -3.97 7.58 0.94
C THR A 52 -4.29 9.00 0.50
N GLU A 53 -3.33 9.93 0.65
CA GLU A 53 -3.47 11.32 0.21
C GLU A 53 -3.64 11.43 -1.32
N ALA A 54 -2.96 10.60 -2.10
CA ALA A 54 -3.06 10.60 -3.57
C ALA A 54 -4.37 10.00 -4.11
N TYR A 55 -5.01 9.09 -3.35
CA TYR A 55 -6.26 8.41 -3.74
C TYR A 55 -7.53 9.05 -3.15
N ALA A 56 -7.42 10.00 -2.22
CA ALA A 56 -8.53 10.82 -1.73
C ALA A 56 -9.07 11.78 -2.81
#